data_AF-A0A346SPK9-F1
#
_entry.id   AF-A0A346SPK9-F1
#
_cell.length_a   1.000
_cell.length_b   1.000
_cell.length_c   1.000
_cell.angle_alpha   90.00
_cell.angle_beta   90.00
_cell.angle_gamma   90.00
#
_symmetry.space_group_name_H-M   'P 1'
#
loop_
_entity.id
_entity.type
_entity.pdbx_description
1 polymer ?
#
loop_
_entity_poly.entity_id
_entity_poly.type
_entity_poly.pdbx_seq_one_letter_code
_entity_poly.pdbx_strand_id
1 'polypeptide(L)'
;MAACLIAALAQAPMNGFGQVSVAARTILGVAVGASITPALFVNLPKMAASIMLVPAFIVLIAQFFIGCAIGVKFVGVTWGELRRIVAYVVVLAILAAGFTAVVTTLELGSPVEAFLAFAPGGGQAEMTVLAIVSGADLGFVITHHLTRIVLVIIGAPIAANLILRWSNPRK
;
A
#
# COMPACT_ATOMS: atom_id res chain seq x y z
N MET A 1 -6.93 -4.69 16.79
CA MET A 1 -6.17 -5.91 16.43
C MET A 1 -6.54 -7.14 17.27
N ALA A 2 -6.41 -7.12 18.61
CA ALA A 2 -6.66 -8.32 19.43
C ALA A 2 -8.04 -8.97 19.19
N ALA A 3 -9.13 -8.18 19.12
CA ALA A 3 -10.47 -8.71 18.84
C ALA A 3 -10.60 -9.40 17.46
N CYS A 4 -10.06 -8.80 16.40
CA CYS A 4 -10.08 -9.41 15.06
C CYS A 4 -9.17 -10.64 14.97
N LEU A 5 -8.04 -10.66 15.69
CA LEU A 5 -7.17 -11.82 15.78
C LEU A 5 -7.87 -12.97 16.51
N ILE A 6 -8.53 -12.70 17.63
CA ILE A 6 -9.32 -13.69 18.38
C ILE A 6 -10.47 -14.21 17.50
N ALA A 7 -11.21 -13.33 16.84
CA ALA A 7 -12.28 -13.73 15.91
C ALA A 7 -11.75 -14.56 14.73
N ALA A 8 -10.56 -14.22 14.22
CA ALA A 8 -9.91 -14.98 13.15
C ALA A 8 -9.48 -16.38 13.61
N LEU A 9 -8.87 -16.49 14.79
CA LEU A 9 -8.50 -17.76 15.40
C LEU A 9 -9.74 -18.61 15.74
N ALA A 10 -10.85 -17.96 16.10
CA ALA A 10 -12.14 -18.59 16.36
C ALA A 10 -12.94 -18.91 15.08
N GLN A 11 -12.38 -18.65 13.89
CA GLN A 11 -13.04 -18.82 12.58
C GLN A 11 -14.43 -18.15 12.48
N ALA A 12 -14.65 -17.05 13.22
CA ALA A 12 -15.91 -16.34 13.19
C ALA A 12 -16.10 -15.63 11.84
N PRO A 13 -17.31 -15.61 11.27
CA PRO A 13 -17.59 -14.92 10.01
C PRO A 13 -17.42 -13.41 10.19
N MET A 14 -16.36 -12.85 9.60
CA MET A 14 -16.10 -11.41 9.62
C MET A 14 -16.50 -10.80 8.27
N ASN A 15 -17.71 -10.27 8.19
CA ASN A 15 -18.20 -9.56 7.02
C ASN A 15 -17.75 -8.10 7.03
N GLY A 16 -17.36 -7.57 5.86
CA GLY A 16 -17.06 -6.16 5.70
C GLY A 16 -18.34 -5.31 5.63
N PHE A 17 -18.27 -4.06 6.07
CA PHE A 17 -19.39 -3.10 6.07
C PHE A 17 -19.84 -2.62 4.67
N GLY A 18 -19.40 -3.27 3.59
CA GLY A 18 -19.91 -3.12 2.21
C GLY A 18 -20.33 -1.71 1.81
N GLN A 19 -21.59 -1.56 1.41
CA GLN A 19 -22.16 -0.28 0.97
C GLN A 19 -22.22 0.79 2.06
N VAL A 20 -22.33 0.41 3.34
CA VAL A 20 -22.29 1.37 4.46
C VAL A 20 -20.94 2.06 4.49
N SER A 21 -19.84 1.34 4.24
CA SER A 21 -18.50 1.94 4.18
C SER A 21 -18.33 2.91 3.01
N VAL A 22 -18.96 2.63 1.87
CA VAL A 22 -18.92 3.48 0.67
C VAL A 22 -19.69 4.77 0.92
N ALA A 23 -20.92 4.66 1.45
CA ALA A 23 -21.73 5.82 1.79
C ALA A 23 -21.06 6.69 2.87
N ALA A 24 -20.54 6.07 3.93
CA ALA A 24 -19.84 6.78 5.00
C ALA A 24 -18.62 7.54 4.48
N ARG A 25 -17.83 6.93 3.58
CA ARG A 25 -16.65 7.59 2.97
C ARG A 25 -17.04 8.83 2.16
N THR A 26 -18.10 8.75 1.37
CA THR A 26 -18.60 9.88 0.59
C THR A 26 -19.10 11.00 1.51
N ILE A 27 -19.89 10.67 2.53
CA ILE A 27 -20.44 11.66 3.48
C ILE A 27 -19.30 12.36 4.25
N LEU A 28 -18.35 11.60 4.81
CA LEU A 28 -17.18 12.17 5.50
C LEU A 28 -16.33 13.04 4.55
N GLY A 29 -16.12 12.59 3.31
CA GLY A 29 -15.35 13.35 2.32
C GLY A 29 -16.00 14.69 1.99
N VAL A 30 -17.30 14.72 1.76
CA VAL A 30 -18.06 15.96 1.50
C VAL A 30 -18.10 16.86 2.73
N ALA A 31 -18.35 16.30 3.91
CA ALA A 31 -18.41 17.07 5.16
C ALA A 31 -17.06 17.73 5.51
N VAL A 32 -15.97 16.98 5.39
CA VAL A 32 -14.61 17.51 5.60
C VAL A 32 -14.28 18.55 4.52
N GLY A 33 -14.57 18.26 3.25
CA GLY A 33 -14.31 19.18 2.14
C GLY A 33 -15.07 20.50 2.27
N ALA A 34 -16.36 20.45 2.63
CA ALA A 34 -17.20 21.65 2.83
C ALA A 34 -16.76 22.49 4.04
N SER A 35 -16.07 21.89 5.01
CA SER A 35 -15.56 22.59 6.20
C SER A 35 -14.28 23.39 5.92
N ILE A 36 -13.62 23.17 4.79
CA ILE A 36 -12.44 23.96 4.37
C ILE A 36 -12.92 25.27 3.74
N THR A 37 -13.01 26.32 4.56
CA THR A 37 -13.43 27.66 4.12
C THR A 37 -12.26 28.66 4.19
N PRO A 38 -12.30 29.78 3.44
CA PRO A 38 -11.30 30.85 3.55
C PRO A 38 -11.14 31.39 4.98
N ALA A 39 -12.23 31.43 5.75
CA ALA A 39 -12.22 31.85 7.15
C ALA A 39 -11.47 30.89 8.08
N LEU A 40 -11.34 29.61 7.72
CA LEU A 40 -10.54 28.63 8.45
C LEU A 40 -9.05 29.01 8.44
N PHE A 41 -8.54 29.49 7.29
CA PHE A 41 -7.12 29.85 7.15
C PHE A 41 -6.72 31.04 8.03
N VAL A 42 -7.64 31.98 8.26
CA VAL A 42 -7.41 33.12 9.16
C VAL A 42 -7.29 32.66 10.62
N ASN A 43 -8.01 31.59 10.99
CA ASN A 43 -8.01 31.05 12.35
C ASN A 43 -7.01 29.90 12.56
N LEU A 44 -6.40 29.40 11.49
CA LEU A 44 -5.43 28.30 11.48
C LEU A 44 -4.30 28.47 12.51
N PRO A 45 -3.67 29.67 12.67
CA PRO A 45 -2.58 29.84 13.63
C PRO A 45 -3.01 29.57 15.07
N LYS A 46 -4.25 29.92 15.43
CA LYS A 46 -4.81 29.70 16.78
C LYS A 46 -5.06 28.22 17.08
N MET A 47 -5.19 27.39 16.04
CA MET A 47 -5.51 25.97 16.11
C MET A 47 -4.32 25.08 15.73
N ALA A 48 -3.17 25.67 15.41
CA ALA A 48 -2.02 25.00 14.80
C ALA A 48 -1.53 23.80 15.63
N ALA A 49 -1.48 23.94 16.96
CA ALA A 49 -1.07 22.86 17.86
C ALA A 49 -2.01 21.65 17.77
N SER A 50 -3.32 21.88 17.79
CA SER A 50 -4.33 20.82 17.65
C SER A 50 -4.31 20.18 16.27
N ILE A 51 -4.14 20.99 15.21
CA ILE A 51 -4.07 20.51 13.82
C ILE A 51 -2.83 19.64 13.61
N MET A 52 -1.70 19.96 14.24
CA MET A 52 -0.48 19.16 14.14
C MET A 52 -0.64 17.73 14.68
N LEU A 53 -1.60 17.51 15.58
CA LEU A 53 -1.91 16.19 16.14
C LEU A 53 -2.84 15.35 15.23
N VAL A 54 -3.57 16.00 14.32
CA VAL A 54 -4.53 15.34 13.42
C VAL A 54 -3.87 14.27 12.54
N PRO A 55 -2.72 14.51 11.87
CA PRO A 55 -2.03 13.47 11.10
C PRO A 55 -1.71 12.22 11.91
N ALA A 56 -1.26 12.37 13.16
CA ALA A 56 -0.94 11.23 14.02
C ALA A 56 -2.18 10.39 14.32
N PHE A 57 -3.32 11.02 14.65
CA PHE A 57 -4.58 10.30 14.84
C PHE A 57 -5.06 9.62 13.56
N ILE A 58 -4.96 10.29 12.41
CA ILE A 58 -5.34 9.71 11.12
C ILE A 58 -4.50 8.47 10.83
N VAL A 59 -3.18 8.53 11.04
CA VAL A 59 -2.28 7.38 10.84
C VAL A 59 -2.64 6.23 11.78
N LEU A 60 -2.88 6.50 13.08
CA LEU A 60 -3.27 5.47 14.05
C LEU A 60 -4.59 4.78 13.67
N ILE A 61 -5.60 5.58 13.30
CA ILE A 61 -6.90 5.07 12.85
C ILE A 61 -6.73 4.27 11.56
N ALA A 62 -6.02 4.81 10.57
CA ALA A 62 -5.76 4.13 9.30
C ALA A 62 -5.05 2.78 9.53
N GLN A 63 -3.99 2.75 10.35
CA GLN A 63 -3.24 1.54 10.63
C GLN A 63 -4.10 0.50 11.35
N PHE A 64 -4.96 0.92 12.29
CA PHE A 64 -5.90 0.02 12.94
C PHE A 64 -6.87 -0.62 11.93
N PHE A 65 -7.49 0.17 11.06
CA PHE A 65 -8.44 -0.33 10.07
C PHE A 65 -7.79 -1.15 8.97
N ILE A 66 -6.61 -0.75 8.48
CA ILE A 66 -5.82 -1.51 7.50
C ILE A 66 -5.42 -2.85 8.11
N GLY A 67 -4.92 -2.87 9.34
CA GLY A 67 -4.56 -4.09 10.05
C GLY A 67 -5.75 -5.03 10.25
N CYS A 68 -6.92 -4.50 10.64
CA CYS A 68 -8.13 -5.30 10.75
C CYS A 68 -8.61 -5.83 9.38
N ALA A 69 -8.63 -4.98 8.35
CA ALA A 69 -9.08 -5.36 7.01
C ALA A 69 -8.18 -6.43 6.37
N ILE A 70 -6.86 -6.32 6.57
CA ILE A 70 -5.89 -7.31 6.12
C ILE A 70 -6.03 -8.59 6.96
N GLY A 71 -6.13 -8.47 8.29
CA GLY A 71 -6.27 -9.60 9.21
C GLY A 71 -7.47 -10.50 8.93
N VAL A 72 -8.61 -9.90 8.54
CA VAL A 72 -9.81 -10.66 8.12
C VAL A 72 -9.56 -11.55 6.90
N LYS A 73 -8.64 -11.16 6.01
CA LYS A 73 -8.32 -11.98 4.82
C LYS A 73 -7.50 -13.23 5.14
N PHE A 74 -6.93 -13.31 6.34
CA PHE A 74 -6.17 -14.47 6.78
C PHE A 74 -7.00 -15.51 7.54
N VAL A 75 -8.30 -15.24 7.78
CA VAL A 75 -9.21 -16.21 8.43
C VAL A 75 -9.34 -17.46 7.55
N GLY A 76 -8.99 -18.62 8.10
CA GLY A 76 -9.10 -19.90 7.40
C GLY A 76 -7.94 -20.21 6.43
N VAL A 77 -6.89 -19.38 6.37
CA VAL A 77 -5.68 -19.68 5.60
C VAL A 77 -4.95 -20.87 6.22
N THR A 78 -4.70 -21.89 5.41
CA THR A 78 -4.03 -23.12 5.83
C THR A 78 -2.51 -22.97 5.83
N TRP A 79 -1.81 -23.86 6.55
CA TRP A 79 -0.34 -23.90 6.57
C TRP A 79 0.29 -24.11 5.18
N GLY A 80 -0.38 -24.89 4.31
CA GLY A 80 0.05 -25.12 2.93
C GLY A 80 -0.01 -23.85 2.08
N GLU A 81 -1.09 -23.07 2.21
CA GLU A 81 -1.24 -21.78 1.54
C GLU A 81 -0.23 -20.76 2.06
N LEU A 82 -0.03 -20.71 3.38
CA LEU A 82 0.97 -19.83 3.99
C LEU A 82 2.38 -20.12 3.47
N ARG A 83 2.80 -21.39 3.41
CA ARG A 83 4.10 -21.77 2.84
C ARG A 83 4.24 -21.34 1.38
N ARG A 84 3.18 -21.46 0.58
CA ARG A 84 3.19 -21.03 -0.83
C ARG A 84 3.32 -19.51 -0.94
N ILE A 85 2.62 -18.75 -0.09
CA ILE A 85 2.74 -17.28 -0.02
C ILE A 85 4.17 -16.87 0.35
N VAL A 86 4.74 -17.47 1.39
CA VAL A 86 6.12 -17.20 1.82
C VAL A 86 7.12 -17.51 0.69
N ALA A 87 6.93 -18.61 -0.04
CA ALA A 87 7.78 -18.92 -1.19
C ALA A 87 7.73 -17.83 -2.27
N TYR A 88 6.54 -17.29 -2.60
CA TYR A 88 6.43 -16.17 -3.54
C TYR A 88 7.13 -14.91 -3.04
N VAL A 89 7.00 -14.58 -1.75
CA VAL A 89 7.68 -13.43 -1.14
C VAL A 89 9.21 -13.58 -1.22
N VAL A 90 9.73 -14.79 -0.96
CA VAL A 90 11.16 -15.08 -1.08
C VAL A 90 11.65 -14.91 -2.51
N VAL A 91 10.90 -15.43 -3.50
CA VAL A 91 11.26 -15.24 -4.93
C VAL A 91 11.31 -13.76 -5.28
N LEU A 92 10.31 -12.98 -4.86
CA LEU A 92 10.27 -11.54 -5.09
C LEU A 92 11.43 -10.80 -4.41
N ALA A 93 11.80 -11.20 -3.19
CA ALA A 93 12.94 -10.63 -2.47
C ALA A 93 14.27 -10.93 -3.17
N ILE A 94 14.45 -12.16 -3.68
CA ILE A 94 15.63 -12.54 -4.47
C ILE A 94 15.70 -11.72 -5.75
N LEU A 95 14.59 -11.55 -6.46
CA LEU A 95 14.54 -10.72 -7.67
C LEU A 95 14.90 -9.27 -7.36
N ALA A 96 14.34 -8.69 -6.29
CA ALA A 96 14.68 -7.32 -5.86
C ALA A 96 16.17 -7.17 -5.52
N ALA A 97 16.73 -8.13 -4.79
CA ALA A 97 18.16 -8.16 -4.48
C ALA A 97 19.02 -8.32 -5.75
N GLY A 98 18.58 -9.15 -6.70
CA GLY A 98 19.24 -9.32 -8.00
C GLY A 98 19.26 -8.03 -8.82
N PHE A 99 18.13 -7.34 -8.96
CA PHE A 99 18.07 -6.04 -9.62
C PHE A 99 18.94 -4.99 -8.90
N THR A 100 18.92 -4.98 -7.57
CA THR A 100 19.78 -4.10 -6.77
C THR A 100 21.26 -4.35 -7.08
N ALA A 101 21.68 -5.60 -7.12
CA ALA A 101 23.06 -5.98 -7.43
C ALA A 101 23.43 -5.50 -8.84
N VAL A 102 22.59 -5.75 -9.85
CA VAL A 102 22.83 -5.31 -11.23
C VAL A 102 22.97 -3.79 -11.31
N VAL A 103 22.03 -3.04 -10.76
CA VAL A 103 22.03 -1.56 -10.79
C VAL A 103 23.26 -0.99 -10.10
N THR A 104 23.65 -1.58 -8.96
CA THR A 104 24.85 -1.16 -8.22
C THR A 104 26.12 -1.47 -9.02
N THR A 105 26.22 -2.65 -9.65
CA THR A 105 27.39 -3.03 -10.45
C THR A 105 27.55 -2.22 -11.74
N LEU A 106 26.46 -1.66 -12.25
CA LEU A 106 26.45 -0.78 -13.41
C LEU A 106 26.64 0.70 -13.04
N GLU A 107 26.88 1.00 -11.75
CA GLU A 107 27.03 2.36 -11.22
C GLU A 107 25.82 3.28 -11.51
N LEU A 108 24.62 2.70 -11.62
CA LEU A 108 23.39 3.42 -11.96
C LEU A 108 22.64 3.97 -10.72
N GLY A 109 23.04 3.58 -9.52
CA GLY A 109 22.44 4.04 -8.27
C GLY A 109 23.08 3.37 -7.06
N SER A 110 22.90 3.96 -5.87
CA SER A 110 23.41 3.35 -4.65
C SER A 110 22.63 2.08 -4.28
N PRO A 111 23.22 1.15 -3.51
CA PRO A 111 22.56 -0.09 -3.12
C PRO A 111 21.24 0.14 -2.38
N VAL A 112 21.18 1.19 -1.55
CA VAL A 112 19.99 1.53 -0.76
C VAL A 112 18.89 2.09 -1.65
N GLU A 113 19.22 3.01 -2.55
CA GLU A 113 18.26 3.57 -3.52
C GLU A 113 17.70 2.48 -4.44
N ALA A 114 18.57 1.63 -4.99
CA ALA A 114 18.18 0.54 -5.85
C ALA A 114 17.32 -0.48 -5.10
N PHE A 115 17.72 -0.88 -3.89
CA PHE A 115 16.92 -1.80 -3.08
C PHE A 115 15.54 -1.22 -2.79
N LEU A 116 15.47 0.02 -2.32
CA LEU A 116 14.20 0.68 -2.03
C LEU A 116 13.35 0.81 -3.29
N ALA A 117 13.93 1.17 -4.44
CA ALA A 117 13.23 1.32 -5.72
C ALA A 117 12.64 0.00 -6.27
N PHE A 118 13.37 -1.11 -6.14
CA PHE A 118 12.99 -2.40 -6.72
C PHE A 118 12.27 -3.34 -5.74
N ALA A 119 12.34 -3.09 -4.43
CA ALA A 119 11.66 -3.91 -3.43
C ALA A 119 10.13 -3.89 -3.58
N PRO A 120 9.49 -5.03 -3.89
CA PRO A 120 8.05 -5.14 -4.03
C PRO A 120 7.37 -5.34 -2.67
N GLY A 121 6.13 -4.86 -2.53
CA GLY A 121 5.25 -5.21 -1.41
C GLY A 121 5.16 -4.19 -0.27
N GLY A 122 6.06 -3.22 -0.18
CA GLY A 122 5.95 -2.08 0.75
C GLY A 122 4.93 -1.04 0.31
N GLY A 123 4.36 -0.29 1.26
CA GLY A 123 3.53 0.87 0.93
C GLY A 123 4.36 1.97 0.27
N GLN A 124 3.82 2.65 -0.76
CA GLN A 124 4.50 3.79 -1.42
C GLN A 124 4.99 4.84 -0.41
N ALA A 125 4.17 5.11 0.61
CA ALA A 125 4.50 6.04 1.67
C ALA A 125 5.63 5.52 2.58
N GLU A 126 5.66 4.23 2.89
CA GLU A 126 6.69 3.61 3.74
C GLU A 126 8.07 3.70 3.09
N MET A 127 8.17 3.33 1.80
CA MET A 127 9.44 3.38 1.08
C MET A 127 9.94 4.82 0.90
N THR A 128 9.02 5.78 0.76
CA THR A 128 9.37 7.21 0.72
C THR A 128 9.95 7.67 2.05
N VAL A 129 9.33 7.27 3.17
CA VAL A 129 9.86 7.59 4.52
C VAL A 129 11.21 6.90 4.75
N LEU A 130 11.36 5.63 4.38
CA LEU A 130 12.63 4.91 4.47
C LEU A 130 13.72 5.57 3.62
N ALA A 131 13.40 6.06 2.42
CA ALA A 131 14.34 6.79 1.58
C ALA A 131 14.80 8.09 2.26
N ILE A 132 13.88 8.88 2.83
CA ILE A 132 14.21 10.12 3.56
C ILE A 132 15.10 9.81 4.77
N VAL A 133 14.76 8.80 5.56
CA VAL A 133 15.50 8.45 6.79
C VAL A 133 16.86 7.82 6.47
N SER A 134 16.98 7.05 5.39
CA SER A 134 18.23 6.45 4.95
C SER A 134 19.14 7.38 4.14
N GLY A 135 18.65 8.59 3.81
CA GLY A 135 19.38 9.55 2.97
C GLY A 135 19.50 9.16 1.50
N ALA A 136 18.63 8.25 1.04
CA ALA A 136 18.56 7.81 -0.35
C ALA A 136 17.92 8.88 -1.24
N ASP A 137 18.34 8.96 -2.51
CA ASP A 137 17.73 9.86 -3.50
C ASP A 137 16.25 9.55 -3.71
N LEU A 138 15.42 10.49 -3.22
CA LEU A 138 13.96 10.39 -3.30
C LEU A 138 13.47 10.38 -4.74
N GLY A 139 14.15 11.13 -5.62
CA GLY A 139 13.80 11.24 -7.04
C GLY A 139 13.91 9.88 -7.72
N PHE A 140 15.01 9.17 -7.51
CA PHE A 140 15.28 7.85 -8.03
C PHE A 140 14.22 6.85 -7.55
N VAL A 141 13.96 6.81 -6.23
CA VAL A 141 12.98 5.86 -5.67
C VAL A 141 11.57 6.15 -6.21
N ILE A 142 11.11 7.41 -6.15
CA ILE A 142 9.75 7.78 -6.58
C ILE A 142 9.56 7.60 -8.09
N THR A 143 10.54 7.97 -8.92
CA THR A 143 10.43 7.81 -10.38
C THR A 143 10.27 6.35 -10.78
N HIS A 144 11.01 5.42 -10.19
CA HIS A 144 10.84 3.99 -10.43
C HIS A 144 9.45 3.48 -9.99
N HIS A 145 9.00 3.93 -8.83
CA HIS A 145 7.71 3.58 -8.26
C HIS A 145 6.53 4.10 -9.08
N LEU A 146 6.59 5.34 -9.56
CA LEU A 146 5.58 5.94 -10.44
C LEU A 146 5.57 5.26 -11.81
N THR A 147 6.76 5.00 -12.37
CA THR A 147 6.90 4.22 -13.61
C THR A 147 6.19 2.87 -13.47
N ARG A 148 6.42 2.16 -12.36
CA ARG A 148 5.74 0.89 -12.07
C ARG A 148 4.21 1.04 -12.03
N ILE A 149 3.70 2.06 -11.34
CA ILE A 149 2.25 2.30 -11.25
C ILE A 149 1.66 2.54 -12.65
N VAL A 150 2.28 3.41 -13.45
CA VAL A 150 1.80 3.72 -14.81
C VAL A 150 1.83 2.48 -15.70
N LEU A 151 2.93 1.72 -15.68
CA LEU A 151 3.07 0.48 -16.44
C LEU A 151 2.04 -0.57 -16.03
N VAL A 152 1.74 -0.72 -14.74
CA VAL A 152 0.75 -1.70 -14.26
C VAL A 152 -0.67 -1.25 -14.59
N ILE A 153 -1.01 0.02 -14.40
CA ILE A 153 -2.37 0.53 -14.68
C ILE A 153 -2.71 0.38 -16.17
N ILE A 154 -1.78 0.74 -17.06
CA ILE A 154 -2.00 0.66 -18.50
C ILE A 154 -1.79 -0.78 -19.00
N GLY A 155 -0.73 -1.44 -18.55
CA GLY A 155 -0.30 -2.75 -19.05
C GLY A 155 -1.14 -3.92 -18.54
N ALA A 156 -1.64 -3.90 -17.30
CA ALA A 156 -2.43 -4.99 -16.74
C ALA A 156 -3.71 -5.31 -17.54
N PRO A 157 -4.57 -4.34 -17.92
CA PRO A 157 -5.75 -4.63 -18.73
C PRO A 157 -5.38 -5.12 -20.14
N ILE A 158 -4.31 -4.60 -20.74
CA ILE A 158 -3.83 -5.05 -22.06
C ILE A 158 -3.35 -6.50 -21.98
N ALA A 159 -2.51 -6.81 -20.99
CA ALA A 159 -2.01 -8.17 -20.76
C ALA A 159 -3.15 -9.14 -20.47
N ALA A 160 -4.12 -8.76 -19.62
CA ALA A 160 -5.30 -9.57 -19.34
C ALA A 160 -6.10 -9.85 -20.62
N ASN A 161 -6.34 -8.84 -21.46
CA ASN A 161 -7.04 -9.01 -22.73
C ASN A 161 -6.25 -9.91 -23.71
N LEU A 162 -4.92 -9.81 -23.77
CA LEU A 162 -4.10 -10.65 -24.64
C LEU A 162 -4.09 -12.12 -24.18
N ILE A 163 -3.96 -12.35 -22.88
CA ILE A 163 -3.94 -13.68 -22.26
C ILE A 163 -5.31 -14.35 -22.43
N LEU A 164 -6.40 -13.63 -22.19
CA LEU A 164 -7.76 -14.16 -22.39
C LEU A 164 -8.03 -14.47 -23.88
N ARG A 165 -7.47 -13.68 -24.81
CA ARG A 165 -7.54 -13.99 -26.26
C ARG A 165 -6.79 -15.28 -26.64
N TRP A 166 -5.67 -15.57 -25.98
CA TRP A 166 -4.90 -16.79 -26.20
C TRP A 166 -5.49 -18.01 -25.49
N SER A 167 -6.17 -17.79 -24.36
CA SER A 167 -6.80 -18.86 -23.56
C SER A 167 -8.18 -19.28 -24.06
N ASN A 168 -8.75 -18.63 -25.08
CA ASN A 168 -10.02 -19.01 -25.65
C ASN A 168 -9.77 -19.87 -26.92
N PRO A 169 -9.66 -21.21 -26.81
CA PRO A 169 -9.68 -22.06 -28.00
C PRO A 169 -11.04 -21.87 -28.65
N ARG A 170 -11.04 -21.19 -29.80
CA ARG A 170 -12.21 -21.06 -30.67
C ARG A 170 -12.85 -22.44 -30.82
N LYS A 171 -14.10 -22.60 -30.35
CA LYS A 171 -15.02 -23.56 -30.95
C LYS A 171 -15.59 -22.94 -32.21
#